data_AF-A0A9Q4C4C4-F1
#
_entry.id   AF-A0A9Q4C4C4-F1
#
_cell.length_a   1.000
_cell.length_b   1.000
_cell.length_c   1.000
_cell.angle_alpha   90.00
_cell.angle_beta   90.00
_cell.angle_gamma   90.00
#
_symmetry.space_group_name_H-M   'P 1'
#
loop_
_entity.id
_entity.type
_entity.pdbx_description
1 polymer ?
#
loop_
_entity_poly.entity_id
_entity_poly.type
_entity_poly.pdbx_seq_one_letter_code
_entity_poly.pdbx_strand_id
1 'polypeptide(L)' 'MSETESFEEEYDRLEEVVERLDSGRVGDDLTLDEALELYEEGVELVRRCRGHLDDAEATLETLEETTETDAEADV' A
#
# COMPACT_ATOMS: atom_id res chain seq x y z
N MET A 1 15.28 7.41 -13.82
CA MET A 1 14.68 6.17 -13.31
C MET A 1 13.89 6.63 -12.10
N SER A 2 12.59 6.89 -12.28
CA SER A 2 11.70 7.14 -11.14
C SER A 2 11.09 5.77 -10.87
N GLU A 3 11.75 5.03 -10.00
CA GLU A 3 11.30 3.71 -9.58
C GLU A 3 10.17 3.97 -8.58
N THR A 4 8.94 4.04 -9.08
CA THR A 4 7.77 3.88 -8.22
C THR A 4 7.87 2.47 -7.67
N GLU A 5 8.09 2.37 -6.36
CA GLU A 5 8.16 1.10 -5.62
C GLU A 5 6.90 0.28 -5.92
N SER A 6 7.02 -1.03 -6.07
CA SER A 6 5.86 -1.89 -6.31
C SER A 6 5.03 -2.05 -5.03
N PHE A 7 3.74 -2.40 -5.20
CA PHE A 7 2.85 -2.69 -4.06
C PHE A 7 3.47 -3.72 -3.10
N GLU A 8 4.10 -4.76 -3.63
CA GLU A 8 4.75 -5.81 -2.84
C GLU A 8 5.88 -5.23 -1.99
N GLU A 9 6.75 -4.40 -2.57
CA GLU A 9 7.86 -3.75 -1.86
C GLU A 9 7.36 -2.80 -0.76
N GLU A 10 6.34 -1.99 -1.04
CA GLU A 10 5.76 -1.08 -0.05
C GLU A 10 5.04 -1.82 1.08
N TYR A 11 4.41 -2.95 0.76
CA TYR A 11 3.73 -3.79 1.73
C TYR A 11 4.73 -4.52 2.63
N ASP A 12 5.78 -5.13 2.07
CA ASP A 12 6.89 -5.72 2.84
C ASP A 12 7.49 -4.70 3.80
N ARG A 13 7.74 -3.47 3.30
CA ARG A 13 8.27 -2.39 4.13
C ARG A 13 7.32 -2.00 5.27
N LEU A 14 6.03 -1.96 5.01
CA LEU A 14 5.02 -1.69 6.04
C LEU A 14 5.03 -2.77 7.13
N GLU A 15 5.17 -4.05 6.75
CA GLU A 15 5.29 -5.16 7.71
C GLU A 15 6.54 -5.01 8.59
N GLU A 16 7.68 -4.64 8.02
CA GLU A 16 8.91 -4.37 8.78
C GLU A 16 8.72 -3.22 9.79
N VAL A 17 8.07 -2.13 9.38
CA VAL A 17 7.79 -0.97 10.24
C VAL A 17 6.90 -1.37 11.40
N VAL A 18 5.83 -2.15 11.13
CA VAL A 18 4.92 -2.65 12.17
C VAL A 18 5.64 -3.59 13.13
N GLU A 19 6.47 -4.51 12.62
CA GLU A 19 7.25 -5.43 13.45
C GLU A 19 8.22 -4.66 14.36
N ARG A 20 8.89 -3.62 13.86
CA ARG A 20 9.79 -2.77 14.66
C ARG A 20 9.03 -1.97 15.73
N LEU A 21 7.83 -1.47 15.42
CA LEU A 21 6.99 -0.77 16.38
C LEU A 21 6.43 -1.70 17.47
N ASP A 22 6.11 -2.95 17.15
CA ASP A 22 5.58 -3.95 18.11
C ASP A 22 6.68 -4.57 18.97
N SER A 23 7.86 -4.81 18.37
CA SER A 23 9.03 -5.36 19.08
C SER A 23 9.78 -4.32 19.93
N GLY A 24 9.71 -3.04 19.55
CA GLY A 24 10.38 -1.94 20.24
C GLY A 24 9.74 -1.60 21.58
N ARG A 25 10.37 -1.99 22.69
CA ARG A 25 9.96 -1.48 24.01
C ARG A 25 10.49 -0.04 24.17
N VAL A 26 9.57 0.94 24.14
CA VAL A 26 9.90 2.37 24.28
C VAL A 26 10.67 2.60 25.58
N GLY A 27 11.96 2.96 25.48
CA GLY A 27 12.85 3.20 26.61
C GLY A 27 14.01 2.22 26.80
N ASP A 28 13.99 1.04 26.17
CA ASP A 28 15.10 0.07 26.20
C ASP A 28 15.74 -0.15 24.81
N ASP A 29 14.95 -0.20 23.73
CA ASP A 29 15.41 -0.54 22.36
C ASP A 29 14.97 0.47 21.28
N LEU A 30 14.00 1.35 21.57
CA LEU A 30 13.46 2.34 20.64
C LEU A 30 13.19 3.67 21.37
N THR A 31 13.69 4.78 20.81
CA THR A 31 13.39 6.11 21.35
C THR A 31 12.02 6.62 20.89
N LEU A 32 11.50 7.63 21.59
CA LEU A 32 10.23 8.26 21.21
C LEU A 32 10.29 8.90 19.81
N ASP A 33 11.42 9.52 19.46
CA ASP A 33 11.63 10.16 18.16
C ASP A 33 11.58 9.10 17.05
N GLU A 34 12.34 8.01 17.20
CA GLU A 34 12.34 6.90 16.24
C GLU A 34 10.97 6.23 16.10
N ALA A 35 10.22 6.10 17.19
CA ALA A 35 8.86 5.57 17.15
C ALA A 35 7.91 6.49 16.37
N LEU A 36 8.09 7.81 16.47
CA LEU A 36 7.32 8.77 15.70
C LEU A 36 7.69 8.72 14.22
N GLU A 37 8.98 8.64 13.89
CA GLU A 37 9.46 8.51 12.51
C GLU A 37 8.91 7.23 11.84
N LEU A 38 9.00 6.09 12.52
CA LEU A 38 8.45 4.82 12.04
C LEU A 38 6.92 4.89 11.86
N TYR A 39 6.22 5.57 12.77
CA TYR A 39 4.77 5.75 12.65
C TYR A 39 4.40 6.61 11.44
N GLU A 40 5.11 7.72 11.22
CA GLU A 40 4.91 8.58 10.05
C GLU A 40 5.19 7.81 8.75
N GLU A 41 6.27 7.05 8.71
CA GLU A 41 6.62 6.16 7.59
C GLU A 41 5.51 5.13 7.33
N GLY A 42 5.04 4.43 8.37
CA GLY A 42 3.96 3.46 8.25
C GLY A 42 2.65 4.08 7.73
N VAL A 43 2.32 5.29 8.16
CA VAL A 43 1.15 6.03 7.67
C VAL A 43 1.29 6.37 6.18
N GLU A 44 2.49 6.75 5.73
CA GLU A 44 2.74 7.00 4.31
C GLU A 44 2.61 5.73 3.48
N LEU A 45 3.25 4.63 3.90
CA LEU A 45 3.18 3.33 3.23
C LEU A 45 1.73 2.85 3.07
N VAL A 46 0.92 2.92 4.13
CA VAL A 46 -0.51 2.58 4.06
C VAL A 46 -1.26 3.40 3.01
N ARG A 47 -0.94 4.70 2.87
CA ARG A 47 -1.59 5.55 1.85
C ARG A 47 -1.20 5.12 0.45
N ARG A 48 0.07 4.77 0.22
CA ARG A 48 0.55 4.33 -1.09
C ARG A 48 -0.01 2.96 -1.47
N CYS A 49 0.02 1.98 -0.56
CA CYS A 49 -0.60 0.67 -0.76
C CYS A 49 -2.09 0.79 -1.11
N ARG A 50 -2.83 1.70 -0.45
CA ARG A 50 -4.24 1.98 -0.81
C ARG A 50 -4.36 2.51 -2.23
N GLY A 51 -3.55 3.50 -2.60
CA GLY A 51 -3.53 4.03 -3.97
C GLY A 51 -3.30 2.94 -5.03
N HIS A 52 -2.39 1.99 -4.78
CA HIS A 52 -2.20 0.83 -5.66
C HIS A 52 -3.44 -0.05 -5.79
N LEU A 53 -4.18 -0.27 -4.69
CA LEU A 53 -5.42 -1.04 -4.71
C LEU A 53 -6.55 -0.28 -5.41
N ASP A 54 -6.66 1.03 -5.20
CA ASP A 54 -7.62 1.89 -5.89
C ASP A 54 -7.39 1.89 -7.41
N ASP A 55 -6.14 1.99 -7.87
CA ASP A 55 -5.79 1.90 -9.30
C ASP A 55 -6.13 0.52 -9.90
N ALA A 56 -5.89 -0.55 -9.12
CA ALA A 56 -6.24 -1.91 -9.53
C ALA A 56 -7.76 -2.10 -9.61
N GLU A 57 -8.52 -1.57 -8.65
CA GLU A 57 -9.99 -1.59 -8.65
C GLU A 57 -10.55 -0.85 -9.87
N ALA A 58 -10.10 0.38 -10.13
CA ALA A 58 -10.54 1.15 -11.29
C ALA A 58 -10.25 0.44 -12.63
N THR A 59 -9.12 -0.27 -12.71
CA THR A 59 -8.77 -1.08 -13.88
C THR A 59 -9.74 -2.26 -14.05
N LEU A 60 -10.11 -2.93 -12.95
CA LEU A 60 -11.10 -4.02 -12.97
C LEU A 60 -12.48 -3.50 -13.40
N GLU A 61 -12.95 -2.41 -12.81
CA GLU A 61 -14.23 -1.78 -13.17
C GLU A 61 -14.29 -1.49 -14.68
N THR A 62 -13.23 -0.89 -15.24
CA THR A 62 -13.15 -0.59 -16.67
C THR A 62 -13.22 -1.85 -17.54
N LEU A 63 -12.58 -2.94 -17.11
CA LEU A 63 -12.58 -4.22 -17.82
C LEU A 63 -13.95 -4.90 -17.78
N GLU A 64 -14.66 -4.78 -16.65
CA GLU A 64 -16.02 -5.28 -16.49
C GLU A 64 -16.98 -4.53 -17.42
N GLU A 65 -16.94 -3.19 -17.43
CA GLU A 65 -17.76 -2.33 -18.30
C GLU A 65 -17.52 -2.61 -19.80
N THR A 66 -16.27 -2.88 -20.19
CA THR A 66 -15.95 -3.21 -21.59
C THR A 66 -16.40 -4.62 -21.98
N THR A 67 -16.40 -5.57 -21.05
CA THR A 67 -16.87 -6.93 -21.31
C THR A 67 -18.40 -6.98 -21.48
N GLU A 68 -19.14 -6.13 -20.76
CA GLU A 68 -20.60 -6.01 -20.92
C GLU A 68 -20.99 -5.33 -22.24
N THR A 69 -20.20 -4.36 -22.71
CA THR A 69 -20.49 -3.62 -23.95
C THR A 69 -20.25 -4.44 -25.22
N ASP A 70 -19.32 -5.39 -25.22
CA ASP A 70 -19.05 -6.27 -26.37
C ASP A 70 -20.10 -7.39 -26.53
N ALA A 71 -20.84 -7.72 -25.46
CA ALA A 71 -21.88 -8.75 -25.46
C ALA A 71 -23.21 -8.31 -26.11
N GLU A 72 -23.46 -7.00 -26.26
CA GLU A 72 -24.71 -6.46 -26.84
C GLU A 72 -24.60 -6.11 -28.34
N ALA A 73 -23.43 -6.32 -28.97
CA ALA A 73 -23.20 -6.04 -30.38
C ALA A 73 -23.47 -7.23 -31.34
N ASP A 74 -23.83 -8.41 -30.81
CA ASP A 74 -24.14 -9.64 -31.58
C ASP A 74 -25.63 -10.04 -31.55
N VAL A 75 -26.56 -9.11 -31.26
CA VAL A 75 -28.02 -9.34 -31.31
C VAL A 75 -28.74 -8.43 -32.31
#